data_AF-A0A4S2GVG5-F1
#
_entry.id   AF-A0A4S2GVG5-F1
#
_cell.length_a   1.000
_cell.length_b   1.000
_cell.length_c   1.000
_cell.angle_alpha   90.00
_cell.angle_beta   90.00
_cell.angle_gamma   90.00
#
_symmetry.space_group_name_H-M   'P 1'
#
loop_
_entity.id
_entity.type
_entity.pdbx_description
1 polymer ?
#
loop_
_entity_poly.entity_id
_entity_poly.type
_entity_poly.pdbx_seq_one_letter_code
_entity_poly.pdbx_strand_id
1 'polypeptide(L)'
;LAVDRAAFIRPSPAAGTLGGVARKTRESMMLCEAAGYDVVIVETVGVGQSETVVADMVDVFVALMLPAAGDELQGIKKGILELAEILFVNKAEGENEKRA
;
A
#
# COMPACT_ATOMS: atom_id res chain seq x y z
N LEU A 1 -2.60 -3.59 -14.80
CA LEU A 1 -1.21 -3.09 -14.73
C LEU A 1 -0.26 -3.92 -15.59
N ALA A 2 0.01 -5.19 -15.29
CA ALA A 2 1.06 -5.97 -15.96
C ALA A 2 0.94 -6.16 -17.50
N VAL A 3 -0.23 -5.90 -18.09
CA VAL A 3 -0.47 -5.98 -19.55
C VAL A 3 -0.42 -4.63 -20.25
N ASP A 4 -0.34 -3.53 -19.49
CA ASP A 4 -0.25 -2.19 -20.04
C ASP A 4 1.21 -1.89 -20.40
N ARG A 5 1.46 -1.46 -21.64
CA ARG A 5 2.81 -1.13 -22.11
C ARG A 5 3.39 0.11 -21.43
N ALA A 6 2.55 0.97 -20.87
CA ALA A 6 2.97 2.12 -20.09
C ALA A 6 3.22 1.77 -18.62
N ALA A 7 2.96 0.53 -18.18
CA ALA A 7 3.23 0.12 -16.81
C ALA A 7 4.66 -0.42 -16.64
N PHE A 8 5.29 -0.02 -15.55
CA PHE A 8 6.57 -0.57 -15.10
C PHE A 8 6.43 -1.10 -13.68
N ILE A 9 6.86 -2.35 -13.46
CA ILE A 9 6.76 -3.03 -12.16
C ILE A 9 8.17 -3.35 -11.68
N ARG A 10 8.53 -2.83 -10.49
CA ARG A 10 9.83 -3.08 -9.86
C ARG A 10 9.63 -3.64 -8.45
N PRO A 11 9.98 -4.90 -8.19
CA PRO A 11 9.96 -5.44 -6.83
C PRO A 11 11.08 -4.82 -5.99
N SER A 12 10.76 -4.43 -4.76
CA SER A 12 11.73 -3.89 -3.80
C SER A 12 12.15 -5.01 -2.83
N PRO A 13 13.42 -5.47 -2.83
CA PRO A 13 13.83 -6.59 -1.99
C PRO A 13 13.86 -6.19 -0.52
N ALA A 14 13.39 -7.08 0.37
CA ALA A 14 13.34 -6.88 1.82
C ALA A 14 14.70 -6.51 2.46
N ALA A 15 15.82 -6.89 1.80
CA ALA A 15 17.20 -6.55 2.15
C ALA A 15 17.60 -6.79 3.63
N GLY A 16 16.85 -7.61 4.36
CA GLY A 16 17.12 -8.02 5.74
C GLY A 16 16.95 -6.93 6.81
N THR A 17 16.55 -5.70 6.45
CA THR A 17 16.37 -4.59 7.40
C THR A 17 15.09 -3.82 7.09
N LEU A 18 14.25 -3.61 8.11
CA LEU A 18 12.91 -3.03 7.97
C LEU A 18 12.91 -1.64 7.28
N GLY A 19 13.97 -0.84 7.49
CA GLY A 19 14.14 0.48 6.86
C GLY A 19 14.89 0.47 5.51
N GLY A 20 15.61 -0.60 5.19
CA GLY A 20 16.39 -0.70 3.95
C GLY A 20 15.50 -0.75 2.69
N VAL A 21 14.31 -1.34 2.83
CA VAL A 21 13.30 -1.40 1.77
C VAL A 21 12.76 -0.01 1.47
N ALA A 22 12.31 0.71 2.50
CA ALA A 22 11.71 2.03 2.33
C ALA A 22 12.67 3.03 1.65
N ARG A 23 13.96 3.04 2.03
CA ARG A 23 14.96 3.90 1.38
C ARG A 23 15.09 3.59 -0.11
N LYS A 24 15.26 2.31 -0.46
CA LYS A 24 15.39 1.87 -1.86
C LYS A 24 14.10 2.06 -2.66
N THR A 25 12.94 2.02 -2.01
CA THR A 25 11.65 2.34 -2.61
C THR A 25 11.55 3.83 -2.90
N ARG A 26 11.95 4.72 -1.98
CA ARG A 26 11.96 6.17 -2.20
C ARG A 26 12.90 6.59 -3.35
N GLU A 27 14.10 6.03 -3.40
CA GLU A 27 15.01 6.22 -4.55
C GLU A 27 14.39 5.67 -5.85
N SER A 28 13.65 4.56 -5.72
CA SER A 28 12.73 3.96 -6.72
C SER A 28 11.81 4.98 -7.37
N MET A 29 11.03 5.64 -6.51
CA MET A 29 10.00 6.60 -6.89
C MET A 29 10.61 7.79 -7.63
N MET A 30 11.71 8.37 -7.13
CA MET A 30 12.40 9.47 -7.78
C MET A 30 12.85 9.14 -9.21
N LEU A 31 13.29 7.91 -9.46
CA LEU A 31 13.66 7.47 -10.80
C LEU A 31 12.44 7.30 -11.71
N CYS A 32 11.31 6.82 -11.19
CA CYS A 32 10.06 6.74 -11.94
C CYS A 32 9.55 8.15 -12.31
N GLU A 33 9.54 9.08 -11.37
CA GLU A 33 9.17 10.48 -11.61
C GLU A 33 10.09 11.10 -12.68
N ALA A 34 11.42 10.95 -12.55
CA ALA A 34 12.39 11.44 -13.53
C ALA A 34 12.26 10.78 -14.91
N ALA A 35 11.74 9.54 -14.97
CA ALA A 35 11.45 8.83 -16.21
C ALA A 35 10.11 9.23 -16.86
N GLY A 36 9.37 10.18 -16.27
CA GLY A 36 8.12 10.71 -16.81
C GLY A 36 6.89 9.88 -16.44
N TYR A 37 6.94 9.10 -15.37
CA TYR A 37 5.74 8.46 -14.82
C TYR A 37 4.97 9.47 -13.97
N ASP A 38 3.74 9.78 -14.39
CA ASP A 38 2.87 10.71 -13.68
C ASP A 38 2.23 10.10 -12.42
N VAL A 39 2.17 8.75 -12.35
CA VAL A 39 1.55 8.02 -11.24
C VAL A 39 2.50 6.93 -10.77
N VAL A 40 2.82 6.96 -9.47
CA VAL A 40 3.65 5.94 -8.80
C VAL A 40 2.83 5.28 -7.70
N ILE A 41 2.62 3.97 -7.82
CA ILE A 41 1.90 3.17 -6.81
C ILE A 41 2.91 2.37 -6.00
N VAL A 42 2.87 2.52 -4.69
CA VAL A 42 3.70 1.78 -3.74
C VAL A 42 2.83 0.78 -2.99
N GLU A 43 3.14 -0.51 -3.12
CA GLU A 43 2.47 -1.59 -2.40
C GLU A 43 3.37 -2.12 -1.27
N THR A 44 2.80 -2.30 -0.09
CA THR A 44 3.46 -2.96 1.04
C THR A 44 3.37 -4.48 0.91
N VAL A 45 4.47 -5.19 1.16
CA VAL A 45 4.48 -6.65 1.16
C VAL A 45 4.47 -7.17 2.61
N GLY A 46 3.33 -7.68 3.06
CA GLY A 46 3.16 -8.28 4.39
C GLY A 46 2.81 -7.29 5.52
N VAL A 47 2.71 -7.81 6.75
CA VAL A 47 2.36 -7.07 7.97
C VAL A 47 3.59 -6.73 8.80
N GLY A 48 3.75 -5.46 9.19
CA GLY A 48 4.84 -5.00 10.05
C GLY A 48 5.18 -3.53 9.80
N GLN A 49 5.87 -2.87 10.74
CA GLN A 49 6.14 -1.40 10.90
C GLN A 49 6.59 -0.57 9.67
N SER A 50 6.62 -1.14 8.47
CA SER A 50 6.74 -0.45 7.20
C SER A 50 5.58 0.47 6.85
N GLU A 51 4.38 0.36 7.44
CA GLU A 51 3.22 1.15 6.98
C GLU A 51 3.36 2.63 7.28
N THR A 52 3.86 3.02 8.46
CA THR A 52 4.15 4.43 8.77
C THR A 52 5.19 5.01 7.83
N VAL A 53 6.23 4.23 7.52
CA VAL A 53 7.29 4.68 6.59
C VAL A 53 6.75 4.83 5.17
N VAL A 54 5.76 4.02 4.78
CA VAL A 54 5.07 4.12 3.49
C VAL A 54 4.16 5.34 3.47
N ALA A 55 3.39 5.57 4.52
CA ALA A 55 2.56 6.76 4.67
C ALA A 55 3.39 8.06 4.55
N ASP A 56 4.57 8.12 5.19
CA ASP A 56 5.47 9.28 5.14
C ASP A 56 6.16 9.50 3.77
N MET A 57 6.01 8.59 2.81
CA MET A 57 6.63 8.72 1.47
C MET A 57 5.66 8.87 0.32
N VAL A 58 4.35 8.71 0.55
CA VAL A 58 3.32 8.83 -0.49
C VAL A 58 2.45 10.07 -0.27
N ASP A 59 1.87 10.59 -1.34
CA ASP A 59 0.93 11.71 -1.25
C ASP A 59 -0.46 11.29 -0.76
N VAL A 60 -0.84 10.03 -1.04
CA VAL A 60 -2.11 9.43 -0.61
C VAL A 60 -1.88 7.99 -0.17
N PHE A 61 -2.24 7.68 1.07
CA PHE A 61 -2.20 6.37 1.68
C PHE A 61 -3.59 5.72 1.69
N VAL A 62 -3.69 4.58 0.99
CA VAL A 62 -4.93 3.81 0.88
C VAL A 62 -4.83 2.54 1.70
N ALA A 63 -5.73 2.37 2.66
CA ALA A 63 -5.89 1.11 3.39
C ALA A 63 -6.93 0.22 2.71
N LEU A 64 -6.51 -0.94 2.23
CA LEU A 64 -7.42 -1.96 1.68
C LEU A 64 -7.95 -2.87 2.78
N MET A 65 -9.26 -3.10 2.80
CA MET A 65 -9.93 -4.00 3.75
C MET A 65 -10.83 -5.01 3.03
N LEU A 66 -11.15 -6.10 3.73
CA LEU A 66 -12.19 -7.04 3.34
C LEU A 66 -13.47 -6.78 4.14
N PRO A 67 -14.66 -7.11 3.60
CA PRO A 67 -15.93 -6.95 4.30
C PRO A 67 -15.97 -7.88 5.50
N ALA A 68 -16.65 -7.46 6.57
CA ALA A 68 -16.71 -8.21 7.83
C ALA A 68 -15.36 -8.57 8.48
N ALA A 69 -14.26 -7.86 8.17
CA ALA A 69 -13.00 -7.97 8.89
C ALA A 69 -13.09 -7.50 10.37
N GLY A 70 -14.29 -7.31 10.93
CA GLY A 70 -14.57 -6.62 12.20
C GLY A 70 -13.85 -7.19 13.43
N ASP A 71 -13.66 -8.52 13.49
CA ASP A 71 -12.96 -9.21 14.57
C ASP A 71 -11.42 -9.19 14.38
N GLU A 72 -10.93 -9.36 13.14
CA GLU A 72 -9.50 -9.24 12.82
C GLU A 72 -9.01 -7.79 12.85
N LEU A 73 -9.93 -6.83 12.66
CA LEU A 73 -9.70 -5.41 12.74
C LEU A 73 -9.16 -5.02 14.13
N GLN A 74 -9.53 -5.70 15.23
CA GLN A 74 -9.03 -5.36 16.56
C GLN A 74 -7.50 -5.46 16.70
N GLY A 75 -6.83 -6.32 15.91
CA GLY A 75 -5.36 -6.43 15.91
C GLY A 75 -4.64 -5.36 15.09
N ILE A 76 -5.31 -4.80 14.08
CA ILE A 76 -4.77 -3.78 13.14
C ILE A 76 -5.12 -2.34 13.61
N LYS A 77 -6.08 -2.21 14.55
CA LYS A 77 -6.94 -1.02 14.80
C LYS A 77 -6.35 0.23 15.46
N LYS A 78 -5.04 0.50 15.46
CA LYS A 78 -4.57 1.86 15.83
C LYS A 78 -3.63 2.49 14.81
N GLY A 79 -2.56 1.81 14.40
CA GLY A 79 -1.55 2.46 13.55
C GLY A 79 -2.01 2.79 12.14
N ILE A 80 -2.59 1.82 11.41
CA ILE A 80 -2.78 1.94 9.96
C ILE A 80 -4.03 2.76 9.61
N LEU A 81 -5.14 2.55 10.33
CA LEU A 81 -6.38 3.28 10.08
C LEU A 81 -6.25 4.77 10.41
N GLU A 82 -5.38 5.14 11.35
CA GLU A 82 -5.09 6.54 11.68
C GLU A 82 -4.25 7.23 10.59
N LEU A 83 -3.50 6.47 9.80
CA LEU A 83 -2.66 6.97 8.71
C LEU A 83 -3.39 7.02 7.35
N ALA A 84 -4.52 6.33 7.20
CA ALA A 84 -5.19 6.20 5.92
C ALA A 84 -6.09 7.41 5.60
N GLU A 85 -5.84 8.05 4.46
CA GLU A 85 -6.79 9.04 3.92
C GLU A 85 -7.93 8.38 3.16
N ILE A 86 -7.70 7.20 2.57
CA ILE A 86 -8.72 6.44 1.85
C ILE A 86 -8.82 5.03 2.43
N LEU A 87 -10.04 4.63 2.76
CA LEU A 87 -10.36 3.27 3.13
C LEU A 87 -11.08 2.58 1.97
N PHE A 88 -10.46 1.55 1.39
CA PHE A 88 -11.01 0.81 0.26
C PHE A 88 -11.45 -0.59 0.71
N VAL A 89 -12.76 -0.82 0.82
CA VAL A 89 -13.31 -2.14 1.10
C VAL A 89 -13.44 -2.92 -0.20
N ASN A 90 -12.49 -3.83 -0.43
CA ASN A 90 -12.46 -4.70 -1.60
C ASN A 90 -13.34 -5.94 -1.38
N LYS A 91 -13.71 -6.64 -2.45
CA LYS A 91 -14.55 -7.86 -2.41
C LYS A 91 -15.94 -7.66 -1.80
N ALA A 92 -16.48 -6.45 -1.96
CA ALA A 92 -17.76 -6.02 -1.42
C ALA A 92 -18.99 -6.48 -2.24
N GLU A 93 -18.82 -7.41 -3.18
CA GLU A 93 -19.91 -7.94 -4.01
C GLU A 93 -20.77 -9.02 -3.33
N GLY A 94 -22.00 -9.20 -3.82
CA GLY A 94 -22.89 -10.29 -3.40
C GLY A 94 -23.32 -10.18 -1.94
N GLU A 95 -23.15 -11.25 -1.15
CA GLU A 95 -23.52 -11.24 0.27
C GLU A 95 -22.71 -10.24 1.10
N ASN A 96 -21.57 -9.78 0.57
CA ASN A 96 -20.70 -8.83 1.23
C ASN A 96 -21.15 -7.37 1.06
N GLU A 97 -22.09 -7.05 0.17
CA GLU A 97 -22.56 -5.66 -0.03
C GLU A 97 -23.08 -5.04 1.27
N LYS A 98 -23.74 -5.84 2.11
CA LYS A 98 -24.27 -5.39 3.40
C LYS A 98 -23.22 -5.34 4.51
N ARG A 99 -22.03 -5.86 4.26
CA ARG A 99 -20.92 -6.03 5.24
C ARG A 99 -19.73 -5.13 4.94
N ALA A 100 -19.77 -4.41 3.82
CA ALA A 100 -18.80 -3.40 3.42
C ALA A 100 -19.15 -2.05 4.06
#